data_AF-A0A7Y1ZL80-F1
#
_entry.id   AF-A0A7Y1ZL80-F1
#
_cell.length_a   1.000
_cell.length_b   1.000
_cell.length_c   1.000
_cell.angle_alpha   90.00
_cell.angle_beta   90.00
_cell.angle_gamma   90.00
#
_symmetry.space_group_name_H-M   'P 1'
#
loop_
_entity.id
_entity.type
_entity.pdbx_description
1 polymer ?
#
loop_
_entity_poly.entity_id
_entity_poly.type
_entity_poly.pdbx_seq_one_letter_code
_entity_poly.pdbx_strand_id
1 'polypeptide(L)'
;MADDTTRIKEWLKEHQISEVECLVPDMTGNARGKFIPAPQFLSRGAPRLPEGILIQPVPGEYCDDHWEYVEPTDTDMILRPDAGTLRVVPWAREPT
;
A
#
# COMPACT_ATOMS: atom_id res chain seq x y z
N MET A 1 -18.23 -1.90 0.21
CA MET A 1 -17.75 -0.53 0.54
C MET A 1 -17.91 -0.20 2.02
N ALA A 2 -19.12 0.02 2.57
CA ALA A 2 -19.28 0.18 4.03
C ALA A 2 -18.94 -1.10 4.83
N ASP A 3 -19.16 -2.24 4.18
CA ASP A 3 -18.87 -3.58 4.68
C ASP A 3 -17.35 -3.85 4.82
N ASP A 4 -16.56 -3.51 3.81
CA ASP A 4 -15.12 -3.83 3.75
C ASP A 4 -14.31 -3.12 4.84
N THR A 5 -14.55 -1.83 5.08
CA THR A 5 -13.85 -1.07 6.13
C THR A 5 -14.13 -1.64 7.51
N THR A 6 -15.38 -2.06 7.76
CA THR A 6 -15.78 -2.67 9.03
C THR A 6 -15.12 -4.02 9.20
N ARG A 7 -15.17 -4.86 8.17
CA ARG A 7 -14.51 -6.17 8.14
C ARG A 7 -13.00 -6.08 8.35
N ILE A 8 -12.32 -5.14 7.69
CA ILE A 8 -10.88 -4.91 7.89
C ILE A 8 -10.60 -4.50 9.34
N LYS A 9 -11.39 -3.58 9.89
CA LYS A 9 -11.22 -3.11 11.28
C LYS A 9 -11.36 -4.25 12.29
N GLU A 10 -12.36 -5.11 12.12
CA GLU A 10 -12.59 -6.26 12.99
C GLU A 10 -11.45 -7.28 12.87
N TRP A 11 -11.03 -7.58 11.63
CA TRP A 11 -9.95 -8.52 11.36
C TRP A 11 -8.62 -8.06 11.96
N LEU A 12 -8.25 -6.79 11.79
CA LEU A 12 -7.03 -6.21 12.38
C LEU A 12 -7.04 -6.29 13.91
N LYS A 13 -8.22 -6.09 14.53
CA LYS A 13 -8.38 -6.19 15.99
C LYS A 13 -8.25 -7.64 16.47
N GLU A 14 -8.88 -8.58 15.78
CA GLU A 14 -8.85 -10.01 16.10
C GLU A 14 -7.41 -10.56 16.08
N HIS A 15 -6.62 -10.17 15.09
CA HIS A 15 -5.24 -10.64 14.92
C HIS A 15 -4.20 -9.78 15.65
N GLN A 16 -4.65 -8.79 16.44
CA GLN A 16 -3.80 -7.86 17.20
C GLN A 16 -2.77 -7.13 16.33
N ILE A 17 -3.16 -6.76 15.11
CA ILE A 17 -2.27 -6.14 14.12
C ILE A 17 -1.85 -4.74 14.56
N SER A 18 -0.55 -4.50 14.52
CA SER A 18 0.09 -3.24 14.89
C SER A 18 0.39 -2.36 13.67
N GLU A 19 0.68 -2.97 12.54
CA GLU A 19 1.07 -2.33 11.29
C GLU A 19 0.36 -3.00 10.11
N VAL A 20 0.02 -2.23 9.07
CA VAL A 20 -0.60 -2.73 7.84
C VAL A 20 0.34 -2.43 6.70
N GLU A 21 0.71 -3.48 5.96
CA GLU A 21 1.44 -3.37 4.70
C GLU A 21 0.44 -3.41 3.52
N CYS A 22 0.29 -2.29 2.82
CA CYS A 22 -0.54 -2.22 1.61
C CYS A 22 0.34 -2.38 0.37
N LEU A 23 0.05 -3.35 -0.49
CA LEU A 23 0.86 -3.69 -1.65
C LEU A 23 0.05 -3.67 -2.95
N VAL A 24 0.69 -3.21 -4.02
CA VAL A 24 0.24 -3.30 -5.42
C VAL A 24 1.42 -3.73 -6.30
N PRO A 25 1.22 -4.56 -7.33
CA PRO A 25 2.30 -4.91 -8.25
C PRO A 25 2.60 -3.74 -9.20
N ASP A 26 3.88 -3.53 -9.51
CA ASP A 26 4.30 -2.67 -10.63
C ASP A 26 4.30 -3.42 -11.98
N MET A 27 4.71 -2.74 -13.06
CA MET A 27 4.76 -3.29 -14.41
C MET A 27 5.68 -4.52 -14.55
N THR A 28 6.64 -4.69 -13.65
CA THR A 28 7.57 -5.82 -13.61
C THR A 28 7.10 -6.94 -12.69
N GLY A 29 5.99 -6.74 -11.98
CA GLY A 29 5.43 -7.65 -10.99
C GLY A 29 6.05 -7.53 -9.60
N ASN A 30 6.90 -6.53 -9.36
CA ASN A 30 7.46 -6.27 -8.02
C ASN A 30 6.40 -5.63 -7.12
N ALA A 31 6.38 -6.01 -5.85
CA ALA A 31 5.47 -5.44 -4.88
C ALA A 31 5.92 -4.02 -4.50
N ARG A 32 5.04 -3.03 -4.73
CA ARG A 32 5.19 -1.64 -4.30
C ARG A 32 4.11 -1.30 -3.30
N GLY A 33 4.41 -0.44 -2.34
CA GLY A 33 3.46 -0.23 -1.27
C GLY A 33 3.94 0.63 -0.13
N LYS A 34 3.20 0.55 0.99
CA LYS A 34 3.45 1.36 2.17
C LYS A 34 3.12 0.59 3.45
N PHE A 35 4.02 0.68 4.41
CA PHE A 35 3.82 0.28 5.80
C PHE A 35 3.14 1.41 6.58
N ILE A 36 2.06 1.09 7.29
CA ILE A 36 1.19 2.07 7.94
C ILE A 36 0.73 1.52 9.28
N PRO A 37 0.93 2.23 10.40
CA PRO A 37 0.41 1.79 11.68
C PRO A 37 -1.12 1.59 11.64
N ALA A 38 -1.64 0.50 12.20
CA ALA A 38 -3.06 0.14 12.09
C ALA A 38 -4.02 1.26 12.54
N PRO A 39 -3.77 2.03 13.62
CA PRO A 39 -4.62 3.16 13.99
C PRO A 39 -4.64 4.29 12.93
N GLN A 40 -3.51 4.51 12.24
CA GLN A 40 -3.40 5.51 11.19
C GLN A 40 -4.08 5.04 9.91
N PHE A 41 -3.96 3.76 9.58
CA PHE A 41 -4.67 3.15 8.45
C PHE A 41 -6.19 3.31 8.60
N LEU A 42 -6.74 3.01 9.77
CA LEU A 42 -8.17 3.10 10.05
C LEU A 42 -8.71 4.54 10.11
N SER A 43 -7.88 5.52 10.43
CA SER A 43 -8.30 6.93 10.57
C SER A 43 -8.18 7.74 9.29
N ARG A 44 -7.22 7.43 8.42
CA ARG A 44 -6.93 8.23 7.20
C ARG A 44 -7.80 7.86 5.99
N GLY A 45 -8.66 6.84 6.09
CA GLY A 45 -9.65 6.47 5.07
C GLY A 45 -9.06 5.72 3.87
N ALA A 46 -7.98 6.20 3.28
CA ALA A 46 -7.25 5.50 2.23
C ALA A 46 -5.76 5.90 2.20
N PRO A 47 -4.83 4.94 2.18
CA PRO A 47 -3.42 5.22 1.97
C PRO A 47 -3.16 5.86 0.60
N ARG A 48 -2.10 6.66 0.53
CA ARG A 48 -1.64 7.29 -0.72
C ARG A 48 -0.24 6.84 -1.09
N LEU A 49 -0.01 6.74 -2.39
CA LEU A 49 1.22 6.29 -3.01
C LEU A 49 1.51 7.18 -4.24
N PRO A 50 2.73 7.74 -4.40
CA PRO A 50 3.07 8.54 -5.58
C PRO A 50 3.04 7.69 -6.85
N GLU A 51 2.66 8.27 -7.98
CA GLU A 51 2.61 7.59 -9.28
C GLU A 51 4.02 7.17 -9.77
N GLY A 52 5.05 7.97 -9.47
CA GLY A 52 6.43 7.73 -9.88
C GLY A 52 7.00 6.38 -9.44
N ILE A 53 6.47 5.79 -8.36
CA ILE A 53 6.95 4.48 -7.88
C ILE A 53 6.61 3.33 -8.82
N LEU A 54 5.55 3.47 -9.65
CA LEU A 54 5.11 2.41 -10.57
C LEU A 54 5.93 2.36 -11.86
N ILE A 55 6.59 3.47 -12.21
CA ILE A 55 7.47 3.57 -13.38
C ILE A 55 8.95 3.37 -13.02
N GLN A 56 9.25 3.24 -11.73
CA GLN A 56 10.61 3.04 -11.27
C GLN A 56 11.11 1.65 -11.68
N PRO A 57 12.26 1.54 -12.37
CA PRO A 57 12.85 0.27 -12.76
C PRO A 57 13.30 -0.53 -11.54
N VAL A 58 13.55 -1.82 -11.72
CA VAL A 58 13.97 -2.75 -10.66
C VAL A 58 15.19 -2.26 -9.86
N PRO A 59 16.23 -1.65 -10.47
CA PRO A 59 17.35 -1.10 -9.72
C PRO A 59 16.99 0.08 -8.80
N GLY A 60 15.82 0.71 -8.97
CA GLY A 60 15.37 1.82 -8.14
C GLY A 60 15.85 3.20 -8.58
N GLU A 61 16.57 3.31 -9.70
CA GLU A 61 17.04 4.58 -10.24
C GLU A 61 15.96 5.32 -11.05
N TYR A 62 16.17 6.61 -11.32
CA TYR A 62 15.31 7.33 -12.25
C TYR A 62 15.69 6.97 -13.69
N CYS A 63 14.70 6.61 -14.51
CA CYS A 63 14.92 6.48 -15.95
C CYS A 63 15.11 7.86 -16.59
N ASP A 64 15.90 7.92 -17.67
CA ASP A 64 16.06 9.14 -18.46
C ASP A 64 14.70 9.68 -18.94
N ASP A 65 13.79 8.77 -19.30
CA ASP A 65 12.44 9.07 -19.80
C ASP A 65 11.39 9.21 -18.68
N HIS A 66 11.77 9.27 -17.39
CA HIS A 66 10.83 9.28 -16.26
C HIS A 66 9.73 10.35 -16.41
N TRP A 67 10.14 11.56 -16.83
CA TRP A 67 9.25 12.71 -16.99
C TRP A 67 8.35 12.64 -18.23
N GLU A 68 8.53 11.65 -19.09
CA GLU A 68 7.59 11.36 -20.20
C GLU A 68 6.37 10.57 -19.72
N TYR A 69 6.48 9.86 -18.60
CA TYR A 69 5.44 8.98 -18.07
C TYR A 69 4.68 9.57 -16.88
N VAL A 70 5.31 10.46 -16.10
CA VAL A 70 4.79 11.02 -14.86
C VAL A 70 5.00 12.53 -14.84
N GLU A 71 3.98 13.27 -14.38
CA GLU A 71 4.10 14.72 -14.26
C GLU A 71 5.12 15.08 -13.17
N PRO A 72 5.85 16.22 -13.29
CA PRO A 72 6.79 16.66 -12.25
C PRO A 72 6.17 16.87 -10.87
N THR A 73 4.84 17.00 -10.81
CA THR A 73 4.04 17.10 -9.58
C THR A 73 3.93 15.79 -8.81
N ASP A 74 4.20 14.64 -9.45
CA ASP A 74 4.15 13.28 -8.90
C ASP A 74 2.91 13.06 -8.02
N THR A 75 1.75 13.04 -8.67
CA THR A 75 0.47 13.09 -7.95
C THR A 75 0.24 11.81 -7.16
N ASP A 76 -0.26 11.97 -5.93
CA ASP A 76 -0.65 10.86 -5.08
C ASP A 76 -1.82 10.06 -5.69
N MET A 77 -1.59 8.77 -5.91
CA MET A 77 -2.65 7.78 -6.14
C MET A 77 -3.26 7.32 -4.82
N ILE A 78 -4.52 6.88 -4.87
CA ILE A 78 -5.25 6.32 -3.74
C ILE A 78 -5.18 4.79 -3.77
N LEU A 79 -4.63 4.19 -2.72
CA LEU A 79 -4.68 2.75 -2.53
C LEU A 79 -6.03 2.36 -1.94
N ARG A 80 -6.80 1.60 -2.71
CA ARG A 80 -8.08 1.04 -2.26
C ARG A 80 -7.85 -0.34 -1.68
N PRO A 81 -8.07 -0.55 -0.36
CA PRO A 81 -7.86 -1.87 0.24
C PRO A 81 -8.92 -2.86 -0.23
N ASP A 82 -8.51 -4.12 -0.39
CA ASP A 82 -9.37 -5.26 -0.68
C ASP A 82 -9.39 -6.21 0.52
N ALA A 83 -10.54 -6.27 1.21
CA ALA A 83 -10.76 -7.11 2.39
C ALA A 83 -10.65 -8.61 2.10
N GLY A 84 -10.83 -9.04 0.84
CA GLY A 84 -10.63 -10.43 0.42
C GLY A 84 -9.17 -10.87 0.42
N THR A 85 -8.24 -9.91 0.50
CA THR A 85 -6.81 -10.18 0.42
C THR A 85 -6.11 -10.11 1.77
N LEU A 86 -6.79 -9.88 2.90
CA LEU A 86 -6.14 -9.80 4.21
C LEU A 86 -5.40 -11.10 4.57
N ARG A 87 -4.16 -10.98 5.04
CA ARG A 87 -3.35 -12.08 5.59
C ARG A 87 -2.39 -11.55 6.64
N VAL A 88 -2.05 -12.38 7.63
CA VAL A 88 -0.95 -12.10 8.56
C VAL A 88 0.38 -12.34 7.85
N VAL A 89 1.36 -11.49 8.07
CA VAL A 89 2.73 -11.64 7.55
C VAL A 89 3.56 -12.44 8.57
N PRO A 90 3.80 -13.74 8.35
CA PRO A 90 4.32 -14.63 9.40
C PRO A 90 5.80 -14.40 9.74
N TRP A 91 6.53 -13.66 8.90
CA TRP A 91 7.93 -13.31 9.12
C TRP A 91 8.14 -11.88 9.66
N ALA A 92 7.07 -11.10 9.84
CA ALA A 92 7.17 -9.76 10.41
C ALA A 92 7.53 -9.85 11.91
N ARG A 93 8.33 -8.88 12.38
CA ARG A 93 8.75 -8.82 13.80
C ARG A 93 7.63 -8.36 14.70
N GLU A 94 6.84 -7.42 14.22
CA GLU A 94 5.60 -6.95 14.84
C GLU A 94 4.41 -7.60 14.13
N PRO A 95 3.24 -7.75 14.78
CA PRO A 95 2.05 -8.25 14.11
C PRO A 95 1.66 -7.32 12.94
N THR A 96 1.75 -7.84 11.72
CA THR A 96 1.49 -7.16 10.45
C THR A 96 0.50 -7.93 9.58
#